data_AF-A0A938ETU0-F1
#
_entry.id   AF-A0A938ETU0-F1
#
_cell.length_a   1.000
_cell.length_b   1.000
_cell.length_c   1.000
_cell.angle_alpha   90.00
_cell.angle_beta   90.00
_cell.angle_gamma   90.00
#
_symmetry.space_group_name_H-M   'P 1'
#
loop_
_entity.id
_entity.type
_entity.pdbx_description
1 polymer ?
#
loop_
_entity_poly.entity_id
_entity_poly.type
_entity_poly.pdbx_seq_one_letter_code
_entity_poly.pdbx_strand_id
1 'polypeptide(L)' 'MFLGIVALALSVLLLLSAQARPAADVIAATPQANSEPSSTTAPLVIDVQGEVVNPGLYEVPLGSRVGDAIKAAGG' A
#
# COMPACT_ATOMS: atom_id res chain seq x y z
N MET A 1 -61.98 18.02 2.34
CA MET A 1 -61.42 16.86 3.06
C MET A 1 -60.39 16.10 2.24
N PHE A 2 -60.68 15.68 1.00
CA PHE A 2 -59.76 14.90 0.16
C PHE A 2 -58.35 15.49 -0.06
N LEU A 3 -58.23 16.81 -0.24
CA LEU A 3 -56.90 17.43 -0.43
C LEU A 3 -56.03 17.38 0.85
N GLY A 4 -56.66 17.46 2.02
CA GLY A 4 -55.96 17.41 3.31
C GLY A 4 -55.42 16.01 3.64
N ILE A 5 -56.19 14.96 3.34
CA ILE A 5 -55.74 13.57 3.50
C ILE A 5 -54.60 13.24 2.53
N VAL A 6 -54.63 13.75 1.29
CA VAL A 6 -53.53 13.56 0.34
C VAL A 6 -52.26 14.26 0.83
N ALA A 7 -52.34 15.51 1.30
CA ALA A 7 -51.19 16.24 1.82
C ALA A 7 -50.59 15.59 3.09
N LEU A 8 -51.45 15.08 3.98
CA LEU A 8 -51.02 14.34 5.17
C LEU A 8 -50.32 13.03 4.78
N ALA A 9 -50.90 12.25 3.86
CA ALA A 9 -50.31 11.01 3.38
C ALA A 9 -48.95 11.25 2.71
N LEU A 10 -48.81 12.31 1.90
CA LEU A 10 -47.55 12.70 1.26
C LEU A 10 -46.50 13.12 2.29
N SER A 11 -46.89 13.90 3.30
CA SER A 11 -45.98 14.34 4.37
C SER A 11 -45.49 13.15 5.20
N VAL A 12 -46.39 12.23 5.55
CA VAL A 12 -46.03 11.00 6.28
C VAL A 12 -45.11 10.13 5.43
N LEU A 13 -45.43 9.93 4.15
CA LEU A 13 -44.59 9.15 3.24
C LEU A 13 -43.19 9.74 3.09
N LEU A 14 -43.07 11.07 2.98
CA LEU A 14 -41.79 11.78 2.92
C LEU A 14 -40.98 11.63 4.20
N LEU A 15 -41.64 11.68 5.37
CA LEU A 15 -40.97 11.46 6.65
C LEU A 15 -40.51 10.00 6.79
N LEU A 16 -41.31 9.03 6.33
CA LEU A 16 -40.93 7.62 6.34
C LEU A 16 -39.75 7.33 5.40
N SER A 17 -39.73 7.96 4.21
CA SER A 17 -38.64 7.76 3.25
C SER A 17 -37.36 8.48 3.67
N ALA A 18 -37.44 9.67 4.27
CA ALA A 18 -36.27 10.39 4.78
C ALA A 18 -35.60 9.68 5.97
N GLN A 19 -36.36 8.91 6.75
CA GLN A 19 -35.84 8.13 7.88
C GLN A 19 -35.27 6.77 7.46
N ALA A 20 -35.38 6.37 6.19
CA ALA A 20 -34.63 5.25 5.63
C ALA A 20 -33.16 5.67 5.60
N ARG A 21 -32.49 5.46 6.74
CA ARG A 21 -31.13 5.91 7.01
C ARG A 21 -30.26 5.62 5.78
N PRO A 22 -29.56 6.61 5.20
CA PRO A 22 -28.44 6.28 4.34
C PRO A 22 -27.56 5.38 5.20
N ALA A 23 -27.31 4.16 4.75
CA ALA A 23 -26.35 3.29 5.39
C ALA A 23 -25.08 4.13 5.46
N ALA A 24 -24.77 4.67 6.64
CA ALA A 24 -23.44 5.15 6.92
C ALA A 24 -22.61 3.91 6.61
N ASP A 25 -21.89 3.96 5.50
CA ASP A 25 -20.86 3.01 5.18
C ASP A 25 -19.83 3.22 6.28
N VAL A 26 -20.09 2.58 7.42
CA VAL A 26 -19.10 2.37 8.45
C VAL A 26 -18.06 1.61 7.66
N ILE A 27 -17.00 2.32 7.25
CA ILE A 27 -15.80 1.73 6.70
C ILE A 27 -15.36 0.74 7.77
N ALA A 28 -15.85 -0.49 7.65
CA ALA A 28 -15.33 -1.61 8.37
C ALA A 28 -13.88 -1.63 7.93
N ALA A 29 -12.97 -1.33 8.85
CA ALA A 29 -11.58 -1.64 8.62
C ALA A 29 -11.55 -3.12 8.28
N THR A 30 -11.46 -3.44 6.98
CA THR A 30 -10.89 -4.71 6.56
C THR A 30 -9.62 -4.82 7.39
N PRO A 31 -9.37 -5.94 8.09
CA PRO A 31 -8.03 -6.23 8.55
C PRO A 31 -7.18 -6.13 7.30
N GLN A 32 -6.51 -4.99 7.15
CA GLN A 32 -5.55 -4.79 6.09
C GLN A 32 -4.58 -5.91 6.38
N ALA A 33 -4.60 -6.95 5.54
CA ALA A 33 -3.63 -8.02 5.60
C ALA A 33 -2.32 -7.26 5.66
N ASN A 34 -1.71 -7.26 6.84
CA ASN A 34 -0.45 -6.62 7.10
C ASN A 34 0.44 -7.34 6.11
N SER A 35 0.64 -6.73 4.96
CA SER A 35 1.55 -7.23 3.95
C SER A 35 2.82 -7.26 4.74
N GLU A 36 3.22 -8.45 5.17
CA GLU A 36 4.51 -8.65 5.82
C GLU A 36 5.46 -7.84 4.95
N PRO A 37 6.28 -6.95 5.54
CA PRO A 37 7.22 -6.19 4.74
C PRO A 37 7.95 -7.24 3.91
N SER A 38 7.66 -7.25 2.60
CA SER A 38 8.26 -8.20 1.68
C SER A 38 9.73 -7.87 1.81
N SER A 39 10.46 -8.69 2.56
CA SER A 39 11.89 -8.55 2.77
C SER A 39 12.56 -9.02 1.50
N THR A 40 12.15 -8.43 0.37
CA THR A 40 12.85 -8.45 -0.89
C THR A 40 14.15 -7.73 -0.63
N THR A 41 15.09 -8.51 -0.13
CA THR A 41 16.47 -8.16 0.16
C THR A 41 17.10 -7.90 -1.20
N ALA A 42 16.89 -6.69 -1.73
CA ALA A 42 17.42 -6.29 -3.02
C ALA A 42 18.95 -6.26 -2.94
N PRO A 43 19.69 -6.84 -3.91
CA PRO A 43 21.15 -6.84 -3.86
C PRO A 43 21.72 -5.42 -3.82
N LEU A 44 22.86 -5.25 -3.15
CA LEU A 44 23.62 -4.00 -3.15
C LEU A 44 24.53 -3.97 -4.37
N VAL A 45 24.61 -2.83 -5.05
CA VAL A 45 25.53 -2.63 -6.17
C VAL A 45 26.67 -1.72 -5.74
N ILE A 46 27.91 -2.15 -5.97
CA ILE A 46 29.14 -1.45 -5.61
C ILE A 46 29.98 -1.23 -6.88
N ASP A 47 30.39 0.01 -7.13
CA ASP A 47 31.38 0.34 -8.17
C ASP A 47 32.80 0.18 -7.61
N VAL A 48 33.61 -0.67 -8.26
CA VAL A 48 34.97 -1.00 -7.84
C VAL A 48 35.95 -0.52 -8.89
N GLN A 49 36.91 0.30 -8.47
CA GLN A 49 37.92 0.94 -9.32
C GLN A 49 39.30 0.88 -8.64
N GLY A 50 40.38 0.96 -9.42
CA GLY A 50 41.75 1.00 -8.90
C GLY A 50 42.60 -0.21 -9.32
N GLU A 51 43.44 -0.70 -8.41
CA GLU A 51 44.33 -1.85 -8.63
C GLU A 51 43.58 -3.18 -8.44
N VAL A 52 42.60 -3.41 -9.30
CA VAL A 52 41.81 -4.65 -9.38
C VAL A 52 41.89 -5.20 -10.80
N VAL A 53 41.71 -6.52 -10.96
CA VAL A 53 41.83 -7.16 -12.28
C VAL A 53 40.69 -6.73 -13.21
N ASN A 54 39.47 -6.64 -12.69
CA ASN A 54 38.29 -6.26 -13.44
C ASN A 54 37.55 -5.13 -12.70
N PRO A 55 37.77 -3.86 -13.06
CA PRO A 55 36.99 -2.76 -12.51
C PRO A 55 35.56 -2.74 -13.08
N GLY A 56 34.62 -2.21 -12.31
CA GLY A 56 33.21 -2.07 -12.73
C GLY A 56 32.21 -2.26 -11.59
N LEU A 57 30.95 -2.51 -11.98
CA LEU A 57 29.82 -2.66 -11.07
C LEU A 57 29.64 -4.12 -10.65
N TYR A 58 29.55 -4.33 -9.33
CA TYR A 58 29.37 -5.64 -8.71
C TYR A 58 28.14 -5.69 -7.84
N GLU A 59 27.29 -6.69 -8.08
CA GLU A 59 26.15 -7.00 -7.23
C GLU A 59 26.60 -7.91 -6.09
N VAL A 60 26.32 -7.51 -4.86
CA VAL A 60 26.62 -8.26 -3.64
C VAL A 60 25.35 -8.42 -2.78
N PRO A 61 25.20 -9.53 -2.05
CA PRO A 61 24.09 -9.71 -1.12
C PRO A 61 23.99 -8.58 -0.09
N LEU A 62 22.78 -8.28 0.39
CA LEU A 62 22.65 -7.34 1.51
C LEU A 62 23.39 -7.87 2.75
N GLY A 63 24.08 -6.97 3.43
CA GLY A 63 24.96 -7.30 4.56
C GLY A 63 26.38 -7.70 4.16
N SER A 64 26.67 -7.83 2.85
CA SER A 64 28.05 -8.02 2.37
C SER A 64 28.90 -6.79 2.67
N ARG A 65 30.20 -7.01 2.83
CA ARG A 65 31.16 -5.94 3.08
C ARG A 65 31.80 -5.49 1.78
N VAL A 66 32.39 -4.28 1.80
CA VAL A 66 33.14 -3.73 0.67
C VAL A 66 34.27 -4.68 0.22
N GLY A 67 34.90 -5.40 1.16
CA GLY A 67 35.93 -6.39 0.86
C GLY A 67 35.45 -7.56 -0.03
N ASP A 68 34.16 -7.91 0.02
CA ASP A 68 33.60 -8.98 -0.80
C ASP A 68 33.51 -8.56 -2.28
N ALA A 69 33.16 -7.29 -2.53
CA ALA A 69 33.15 -6.71 -3.88
C ALA A 69 34.57 -6.54 -4.44
N ILE A 70 35.51 -6.08 -3.60
CA ILE A 70 36.93 -5.97 -3.96
C ILE A 70 37.51 -7.33 -4.37
N LYS A 71 37.22 -8.37 -3.58
CA LYS A 71 37.62 -9.74 -3.90
C LYS A 71 36.98 -10.26 -5.20
N ALA A 72 35.72 -9.92 -5.47
CA ALA A 72 35.03 -10.27 -6.72
C ALA A 72 35.64 -9.57 -7.94
N ALA A 73 36.19 -8.36 -7.77
CA ALA A 73 36.94 -7.64 -8.79
C ALA A 73 38.35 -8.20 -9.04
N GLY A 74 38.84 -9.08 -8.16
CA GLY A 74 40.09 -9.81 -8.34
C GLY A 74 41.33 -9.20 -7.67
N GLY A 75 41.16 -8.32 -6.68
CA GLY A 75 42.28 -7.78 -5.89
C GLY A 75 41.84 -7.27 -4.54
#